data_AF-A0A1W6L3W3-F1
#
_entry.id   AF-A0A1W6L3W3-F1
#
_cell.length_a   1.000
_cell.length_b   1.000
_cell.length_c   1.000
_cell.angle_alpha   90.00
_cell.angle_beta   90.00
_cell.angle_gamma   90.00
#
_symmetry.space_group_name_H-M   'P 1'
#
loop_
_entity.id
_entity.type
_entity.pdbx_description
1 polymer ?
#
loop_
_entity_poly.entity_id
_entity_poly.type
_entity_poly.pdbx_seq_one_letter_code
_entity_poly.pdbx_strand_id
1 'polypeptide(L)' 'MARTIIDIPQAQLGEVDDLCKLLGISRAEAVRRALRDFVRNNRSVGTDGFGLWKDHAEEVRRAMKLAHDTDPGGA' A
#
# COMPACT_ATOMS: atom_id res chain seq x y z
N MET A 1 11.34 -4.99 18.70
CA MET A 1 9.88 -4.82 18.85
C MET A 1 9.62 -3.52 19.59
N ALA A 2 8.65 -2.71 19.15
CA ALA A 2 8.21 -1.52 19.87
C ALA A 2 6.99 -1.85 20.75
N ARG A 3 6.88 -1.23 21.92
CA ARG A 3 5.69 -1.29 22.79
C ARG A 3 4.90 0.00 22.63
N THR A 4 3.61 -0.13 22.38
CA THR A 4 2.69 1.01 22.25
C THR A 4 1.60 0.85 23.29
N ILE A 5 1.25 1.94 23.98
CA ILE A 5 0.11 2.01 24.89
C ILE A 5 -0.99 2.74 24.13
N ILE A 6 -2.20 2.16 24.13
CA ILE A 6 -3.36 2.72 23.47
C ILE A 6 -4.55 2.62 24.43
N ASP A 7 -5.43 3.61 24.38
CA ASP A 7 -6.70 3.58 25.09
C ASP A 7 -7.75 2.92 24.21
N ILE A 8 -8.47 1.95 24.76
CA ILE A 8 -9.56 1.24 24.09
C ILE A 8 -10.80 1.34 24.98
N PRO A 9 -11.97 1.71 24.43
CA PRO A 9 -13.22 1.69 25.19
C PRO A 9 -13.45 0.32 25.85
N GLN A 10 -13.86 0.33 27.13
CA GLN A 10 -14.00 -0.91 27.91
C GLN A 10 -14.95 -1.92 27.27
N ALA A 11 -16.03 -1.45 26.64
CA ALA A 11 -16.98 -2.31 25.92
C ALA A 11 -16.29 -3.04 24.76
N GLN A 12 -15.53 -2.31 23.94
CA GLN A 12 -14.79 -2.88 22.82
C GLN A 12 -13.70 -3.86 23.29
N LEU A 13 -13.04 -3.59 24.41
CA LEU A 13 -12.08 -4.52 24.99
C LEU A 13 -12.73 -5.85 25.39
N GLY A 14 -13.95 -5.80 25.93
CA GLY A 14 -14.75 -6.99 26.26
C GLY A 14 -15.07 -7.85 25.03
N GLU A 15 -15.51 -7.22 23.93
CA GLU A 15 -15.77 -7.90 22.67
C GLU A 15 -14.51 -8.61 22.12
N VAL A 16 -13.36 -7.95 22.21
CA VAL A 16 -12.07 -8.53 21.80
C VAL A 16 -11.68 -9.71 22.70
N ASP A 17 -11.92 -9.63 24.01
CA ASP A 17 -11.61 -10.72 24.94
C ASP A 17 -12.45 -11.97 24.64
N ASP A 18 -13.74 -11.81 24.36
CA ASP A 18 -14.61 -12.93 24.02
C ASP A 18 -14.24 -13.56 22.68
N LEU A 19 -13.88 -12.75 21.69
CA LEU A 19 -13.34 -13.25 20.42
C LEU A 19 -12.02 -14.00 20.61
N CYS A 20 -11.12 -13.50 21.47
CA CYS A 20 -9.85 -14.16 21.77
C CYS A 20 -10.06 -15.53 22.42
N LYS A 21 -11.01 -15.64 23.36
CA LYS A 21 -11.39 -16.92 23.99
C LYS A 21 -11.93 -17.90 22.95
N LEU A 22 -12.84 -17.44 22.09
CA LEU A 22 -13.44 -18.26 21.05
C LEU A 22 -12.40 -18.81 20.06
N LEU A 23 -11.43 -17.97 19.68
CA LEU A 23 -10.38 -18.32 18.72
C LEU A 23 -9.17 -19.02 19.35
N GLY A 24 -9.09 -19.08 20.68
CA GLY A 24 -7.95 -19.66 21.41
C GLY A 24 -6.64 -18.89 21.19
N ILE A 25 -6.69 -17.56 21.06
CA ILE A 25 -5.50 -16.71 20.81
C ILE A 25 -5.31 -15.64 21.89
N SER A 26 -4.08 -15.13 22.01
CA SER A 26 -3.80 -13.98 22.88
C SER A 26 -4.35 -12.67 22.30
N ARG A 27 -4.71 -11.72 23.17
CA ARG A 27 -5.07 -10.34 22.79
C ARG A 27 -4.05 -9.69 21.86
N ALA A 28 -2.76 -9.84 22.17
CA ALA A 28 -1.69 -9.27 21.36
C ALA A 28 -1.66 -9.86 19.96
N GLU A 29 -2.02 -11.14 19.80
CA GLU A 29 -2.14 -11.77 18.49
C GLU A 29 -3.37 -11.27 17.73
N ALA A 30 -4.52 -11.12 18.40
CA ALA A 30 -5.71 -10.53 17.79
C ALA A 30 -5.42 -9.13 17.24
N VAL A 31 -4.75 -8.27 18.01
CA VAL A 31 -4.35 -6.92 17.57
C VAL A 31 -3.39 -6.98 16.38
N ARG A 32 -2.38 -7.88 16.40
CA ARG A 32 -1.47 -8.04 15.24
C ARG A 32 -2.19 -8.46 13.97
N ARG A 33 -3.16 -9.38 14.06
CA ARG A 33 -3.98 -9.81 12.91
C ARG A 33 -4.84 -8.66 12.41
N ALA A 34 -5.54 -7.98 13.31
CA ALA A 34 -6.36 -6.81 12.99
C ALA A 34 -5.55 -5.73 12.28
N LEU A 35 -4.35 -5.38 12.77
CA LEU A 35 -3.47 -4.42 12.11
C LEU A 35 -3.01 -4.88 10.72
N ARG A 36 -2.65 -6.16 10.58
CA ARG A 36 -2.24 -6.73 9.28
C ARG A 36 -3.38 -6.66 8.27
N ASP A 37 -4.58 -7.04 8.68
CA ASP A 37 -5.79 -7.01 7.85
C ASP A 37 -6.19 -5.57 7.53
N PHE A 38 -6.13 -4.66 8.50
CA PHE A 38 -6.37 -3.24 8.30
C PHE A 38 -5.41 -2.65 7.26
N VAL A 39 -4.11 -2.91 7.38
CA VAL A 39 -3.13 -2.46 6.38
C VAL A 39 -3.43 -3.08 5.02
N ARG A 40 -3.66 -4.40 4.94
CA ARG A 40 -3.94 -5.08 3.66
C ARG A 40 -5.17 -4.49 2.96
N ASN A 41 -6.24 -4.24 3.71
CA ASN A 41 -7.51 -3.78 3.17
C ASN A 41 -7.52 -2.29 2.82
N ASN A 42 -6.67 -1.48 3.47
CA ASN A 42 -6.56 -0.03 3.25
C ASN A 42 -5.35 0.37 2.42
N ARG A 43 -4.47 -0.58 2.09
CA ARG A 43 -3.50 -0.42 1.01
C ARG A 43 -4.34 -0.44 -0.27
N SER A 44 -4.82 0.73 -0.68
CA SER A 44 -5.37 0.94 -2.01
C SER A 44 -4.50 0.22 -3.03
N VAL A 45 -5.10 -0.23 -4.12
CA VAL A 45 -4.42 -0.61 -5.37
C VAL A 45 -3.67 0.61 -5.89
N GLY A 46 -2.62 1.01 -5.18
CA GLY A 46 -1.56 1.85 -5.66
C GLY A 46 -0.74 0.92 -6.54
N THR A 47 -1.29 0.66 -7.73
CA THR A 47 -0.51 0.60 -8.95
C THR A 47 0.70 1.49 -8.75
N ASP A 48 1.90 0.96 -8.97
CA ASP A 48 3.12 1.74 -9.11
C ASP A 48 2.88 2.85 -10.14
N GLY A 49 2.28 3.97 -9.72
CA GLY A 49 2.10 5.17 -10.54
C GLY A 49 3.45 5.80 -10.87
N PHE A 50 4.49 5.42 -10.11
CA PHE A 50 5.88 5.71 -10.43
C PHE A 50 6.44 4.86 -11.59
N GLY A 51 5.90 3.65 -11.82
CA GLY A 51 6.28 2.82 -12.96
C GLY A 51 5.65 3.30 -14.27
N LEU A 52 4.35 3.62 -14.25
CA LEU A 52 3.60 4.09 -15.42
C LEU A 52 4.13 5.41 -15.99
N TRP A 53 4.58 6.34 -15.15
CA TRP A 53 5.20 7.58 -15.64
C TRP A 53 6.59 7.35 -16.23
N LYS A 54 7.35 6.36 -15.75
CA LYS A 54 8.68 6.06 -16.29
C LYS A 54 8.57 5.52 -17.71
N ASP A 55 7.65 4.60 -17.94
CA ASP A 55 7.43 4.03 -19.27
C ASP A 55 6.88 5.09 -20.25
N HIS A 56 5.95 5.94 -19.79
CA HIS A 56 5.45 7.05 -20.62
C HIS A 56 6.55 8.09 -20.94
N ALA A 57 7.44 8.41 -19.99
CA ALA A 57 8.53 9.34 -20.24
C ALA A 57 9.55 8.80 -21.25
N GLU A 58 9.86 7.50 -21.22
CA GLU A 58 10.73 6.85 -22.19
C GLU A 58 10.08 6.76 -23.57
N GLU A 59 8.76 6.51 -23.64
CA GLU A 59 8.00 6.54 -24.88
C GLU A 59 8.00 7.93 -25.52
N VAL A 60 7.74 8.99 -24.74
CA VAL A 60 7.78 10.39 -25.18
C VAL A 60 9.19 10.78 -25.64
N ARG A 61 10.24 10.38 -24.92
CA ARG A 61 11.63 10.63 -25.32
C ARG A 61 11.99 9.95 -26.63
N ARG A 62 11.56 8.70 -26.84
CA ARG A 62 11.77 7.99 -28.11
C ARG A 62 11.04 8.67 -29.26
N ALA A 63 9.79 9.09 -29.05
CA ALA A 63 9.01 9.80 -30.04
C ALA A 63 9.67 11.14 -30.44
N MET A 64 10.18 11.91 -29.48
CA MET A 64 10.91 13.15 -29.76
C MET A 64 12.23 12.93 -30.49
N LYS A 65 12.97 11.88 -30.15
CA LYS A 65 14.24 11.56 -30.81
C LYS A 65 14.02 11.13 -32.27
N LEU A 66 12.98 10.36 -32.53
CA LEU A 66 12.59 9.96 -33.88
C LEU A 66 12.19 11.19 -34.73
N ALA A 67 11.46 12.15 -34.14
CA ALA A 67 11.09 13.39 -34.84
C ALA A 67 12.30 14.27 -35.19
N HIS A 68 13.32 14.31 -34.34
CA HIS A 68 14.57 15.04 -34.60
C HIS A 68 15.41 14.37 -35.71
N ASP A 69 15.47 13.03 -35.73
CA ASP A 69 16.27 12.29 -36.70
C ASP A 69 15.59 12.20 -38.10
N THR A 70 14.30 12.55 -38.22
CA THR A 70 13.56 12.51 -39.48
C THR A 70 13.54 13.85 -40.22
N ASP A 71 14.45 14.79 -39.89
CA ASP A 71 14.73 15.95 -40.75
C ASP A 71 16.07 15.77 -41.51
N PRO A 72 16.09 14.98 -42.62
CA PRO A 72 17.14 15.10 -43.61
C PRO A 72 16.66 16.06 -44.70
N GLY A 73 16.93 17.35 -44.53
CA GLY A 73 17.18 18.20 -45.69
C GLY A 73 16.50 19.56 -45.67
N GLY A 74 17.36 20.58 -45.64
CA GLY A 74 16.99 21.95 -45.97
C GLY A 74 18.16 22.77 -46.49
N ALA A 75 18.51 22.50 -47.75
CA ALA A 75 19.28 23.33 -48.71
C ALA A 75 20.82 23.42 -48.56
#